data_AF-A0A318B9W6-F1
#
_entry.id   AF-A0A318B9W6-F1
#
_cell.length_a   1.000
_cell.length_b   1.000
_cell.length_c   1.000
_cell.angle_alpha   90.00
_cell.angle_beta   90.00
_cell.angle_gamma   90.00
#
_symmetry.space_group_name_H-M   'P 1'
#
loop_
_entity.id
_entity.type
_entity.pdbx_description
1 polymer ?
#
loop_
_entity_poly.entity_id
_entity_poly.type
_entity_poly.pdbx_seq_one_letter_code
_entity_poly.pdbx_strand_id
1 'polypeptide(L)'
;MLIRHRPDLTENDVTDRGLYLRRREFIAGAAGLGLAGLGGAAAAAPLAFTKGFSTQEKPTPKDDVTSYNNFYEFGVDKSDPA
;
A
#
# COMPACT_ATOMS: atom_id res chain seq x y z
N MET A 1 -16.94 -42.56 28.56
CA MET A 1 -16.34 -41.45 27.80
C MET A 1 -16.18 -40.28 28.75
N LEU A 2 -14.94 -39.92 29.12
CA LEU A 2 -14.68 -38.87 30.10
C LEU A 2 -14.65 -37.51 29.39
N ILE A 3 -15.69 -36.69 29.54
CA ILE A 3 -15.68 -35.32 29.04
C ILE A 3 -14.83 -34.50 30.01
N ARG A 4 -13.60 -34.12 29.62
CA ARG A 4 -12.76 -33.19 30.41
C ARG A 4 -13.20 -31.75 30.15
N HIS A 5 -13.37 -30.99 31.23
CA HIS A 5 -13.49 -29.53 31.13
C HIS A 5 -12.21 -28.93 30.59
N ARG A 6 -12.34 -27.95 29.70
CA ARG A 6 -11.19 -27.18 29.19
C ARG A 6 -10.65 -26.29 30.32
N PRO A 7 -9.32 -26.17 30.49
CA PRO A 7 -8.77 -25.23 31.43
C PRO A 7 -9.17 -23.80 31.03
N ASP A 8 -9.45 -22.97 32.02
CA ASP A 8 -9.72 -21.55 31.83
C ASP A 8 -8.38 -20.83 31.63
N LEU A 9 -7.99 -20.66 30.36
CA LEU A 9 -6.73 -20.04 29.97
C LEU A 9 -6.99 -18.59 29.57
N THR A 10 -6.13 -17.71 30.06
CA THR A 10 -6.12 -16.28 29.75
C THR A 10 -4.92 -15.95 28.85
N GLU A 11 -4.95 -14.77 28.23
CA GLU A 11 -3.81 -14.31 27.42
C GLU A 11 -2.50 -14.22 28.22
N ASN A 12 -2.59 -13.96 29.53
CA ASN A 12 -1.43 -13.92 30.43
C ASN A 12 -0.74 -15.29 30.58
N ASP A 13 -1.49 -16.38 30.40
CA ASP A 13 -0.95 -17.75 30.46
C ASP A 13 -0.13 -18.08 29.20
N VAL A 14 -0.39 -17.37 28.10
CA VAL A 14 0.37 -17.48 26.85
C VAL A 14 1.55 -16.51 26.86
N THR A 15 1.35 -15.27 27.31
CA THR A 15 2.41 -14.26 27.42
C THR A 15 2.06 -13.27 28.52
N ASP A 16 2.92 -13.19 29.53
CA ASP A 16 2.79 -12.18 30.58
C ASP A 16 2.65 -10.77 29.98
N ARG A 17 1.69 -10.00 30.51
CA ARG A 17 1.37 -8.65 30.04
C ARG A 17 2.57 -7.71 30.06
N GLY A 18 3.45 -7.82 31.08
CA GLY A 18 4.65 -7.02 31.17
C GLY A 18 5.66 -7.36 30.07
N LEU A 19 5.79 -8.65 29.73
CA LEU A 19 6.61 -9.08 28.60
C LEU A 19 6.03 -8.60 27.26
N TYR A 20 4.72 -8.65 27.08
CA TYR A 20 4.04 -8.12 25.89
C TYR A 20 4.31 -6.63 25.67
N LEU A 21 4.16 -5.82 26.73
CA LEU A 21 4.39 -4.37 26.66
C LEU A 21 5.86 -4.04 26.34
N ARG A 22 6.81 -4.70 27.00
CA ARG A 22 8.25 -4.51 26.72
C ARG A 22 8.64 -4.82 25.28
N ARG A 23 8.03 -5.84 24.66
CA ARG A 23 8.24 -6.14 23.24
C ARG A 23 7.76 -5.00 22.34
N ARG A 24 6.62 -4.38 22.67
CA ARG A 24 6.10 -3.22 21.93
C ARG A 24 6.98 -1.99 22.11
N GLU A 25 7.48 -1.74 23.31
CA GLU A 25 8.45 -0.66 23.58
C GLU A 25 9.73 -0.85 22.77
N PHE A 26 10.27 -2.07 22.74
CA PHE A 26 11.44 -2.39 21.92
C PHE A 26 11.19 -2.15 20.42
N ILE A 27 10.07 -2.64 19.88
CA ILE A 27 9.69 -2.42 18.47
C ILE A 27 9.53 -0.93 18.18
N ALA A 28 8.85 -0.18 19.06
CA ALA A 28 8.66 1.26 18.91
C ALA A 28 9.99 2.02 18.94
N GLY A 29 10.90 1.67 19.85
CA GLY A 29 12.24 2.23 19.91
C GLY A 29 13.08 1.92 18.67
N ALA A 30 13.04 0.67 18.18
CA ALA A 30 13.72 0.27 16.96
C ALA A 30 13.16 0.98 15.71
N ALA A 31 11.84 1.13 15.61
CA ALA A 31 11.19 1.87 14.54
C ALA A 31 11.54 3.36 14.58
N GLY A 32 11.58 3.97 15.78
CA GLY A 32 12.00 5.36 15.97
C GLY A 32 13.44 5.62 15.51
N LEU A 33 14.37 4.70 15.84
CA LEU A 33 15.75 4.76 15.35
C LEU A 33 15.84 4.53 13.82
N GLY A 34 15.05 3.58 13.30
CA GLY A 34 15.00 3.29 11.87
C GLY A 34 14.49 4.46 11.03
N LEU A 35 13.44 5.15 11.49
CA LEU A 35 12.88 6.32 10.79
C LEU A 35 13.83 7.52 10.82
N ALA A 36 14.60 7.71 11.90
CA ALA A 36 15.62 8.75 11.95
C ALA A 36 16.74 8.55 10.91
N GLY A 37 17.06 7.28 10.57
CA GLY A 37 18.01 6.93 9.51
C GLY A 37 17.46 7.03 8.09
N LEU A 38 16.15 7.13 7.92
CA LEU A 38 15.45 7.21 6.63
C LEU A 38 15.09 8.66 6.23
N GLY A 39 15.51 9.67 7.01
CA GLY A 39 15.23 11.09 6.76
C GLY A 39 15.94 11.71 5.53
N GLY A 40 16.43 10.89 4.60
CA GLY A 40 16.90 11.33 3.29
C GLY A 40 15.77 11.27 2.28
N ALA A 41 15.61 12.31 1.46
CA ALA A 41 14.72 12.26 0.31
C ALA A 41 15.08 11.04 -0.55
N ALA A 42 14.11 10.16 -0.81
CA ALA A 42 14.28 9.08 -1.77
C ALA A 42 14.54 9.70 -3.15
N ALA A 43 15.81 9.78 -3.54
CA ALA A 43 16.21 10.22 -4.86
C ALA A 43 15.95 9.06 -5.82
N ALA A 44 14.77 9.03 -6.42
CA ALA A 44 14.51 8.13 -7.54
C ALA A 44 15.52 8.44 -8.64
N ALA A 45 16.29 7.43 -9.05
CA ALA A 45 17.17 7.57 -10.21
C ALA A 45 16.33 7.93 -11.44
N PRO A 46 16.81 8.82 -12.33
CA PRO A 46 16.13 9.09 -13.59
C PRO A 46 15.87 7.79 -14.35
N LEU A 47 14.66 7.62 -14.88
CA LEU A 47 14.33 6.46 -15.69
C LEU A 47 15.23 6.44 -16.94
N ALA A 48 15.86 5.31 -17.21
CA ALA A 48 16.52 5.07 -18.48
C ALA A 48 15.44 4.81 -19.55
N PHE A 49 15.23 5.75 -20.45
CA PHE A 49 14.29 5.58 -21.57
C PHE A 49 14.84 6.16 -22.87
N THR A 50 14.45 5.55 -23.99
CA THR A 50 14.74 6.03 -25.34
C THR A 50 13.45 6.61 -25.92
N LYS A 51 13.50 7.87 -26.38
CA LYS A 51 12.38 8.46 -27.14
C LYS A 51 12.30 7.77 -28.50
N GLY A 52 11.20 7.05 -28.77
CA GLY A 52 11.05 6.28 -30.01
C GLY A 52 9.64 6.23 -30.61
N PHE A 53 8.61 6.56 -29.85
CA PHE A 53 7.21 6.46 -30.28
C PHE A 53 6.55 7.83 -30.50
N SER A 54 7.31 8.80 -31.02
CA SER A 54 6.78 10.12 -31.40
C SER A 54 6.49 10.15 -32.90
N THR A 55 5.29 10.62 -33.26
CA THR A 55 4.90 10.86 -34.66
C THR A 55 4.78 12.37 -34.92
N GLN A 56 4.64 12.77 -36.19
CA GLN A 56 4.32 14.16 -36.57
C GLN A 56 2.81 14.41 -36.69
N GLU A 57 1.99 13.42 -36.34
CA GLU A 57 0.53 13.53 -36.42
C GLU A 57 0.03 14.51 -35.38
N LYS A 58 -1.08 15.20 -35.69
CA LYS A 58 -1.71 16.12 -34.75
C LYS A 58 -2.21 15.33 -33.52
N PRO A 59 -1.79 15.68 -32.30
CA PRO A 59 -2.28 15.02 -31.10
C PRO A 59 -3.79 15.22 -30.92
N THR A 60 -4.46 14.19 -30.41
CA THR A 60 -5.85 14.29 -29.96
C THR A 60 -5.97 15.33 -28.84
N PRO A 61 -6.99 16.20 -28.85
CA PRO A 61 -7.24 17.12 -27.74
C PRO A 61 -7.35 16.38 -26.40
N LYS A 62 -6.83 16.99 -25.33
CA LYS A 62 -6.82 16.38 -24.00
C LYS A 62 -8.24 16.02 -23.54
N ASP A 63 -9.20 16.90 -23.77
CA ASP A 63 -10.57 16.72 -23.32
C ASP A 63 -11.20 15.45 -23.90
N ASP A 64 -10.96 15.19 -25.18
CA ASP A 64 -11.42 13.96 -25.85
C ASP A 64 -10.74 12.72 -25.26
N VAL A 65 -9.42 12.78 -25.01
CA VAL A 65 -8.66 11.67 -24.41
C VAL A 65 -9.21 11.30 -23.03
N THR A 66 -9.65 12.29 -22.25
CA THR A 66 -10.14 12.04 -20.88
C THR A 66 -11.64 11.77 -20.80
N SER A 67 -12.44 12.17 -21.79
CA SER A 67 -13.91 12.11 -21.70
C SER A 67 -14.60 11.20 -22.71
N TYR A 68 -13.88 10.72 -23.73
CA TYR A 68 -14.45 9.87 -24.77
C TYR A 68 -13.79 8.48 -24.77
N ASN A 69 -14.22 7.62 -23.84
CA ASN A 69 -13.55 6.37 -23.52
C ASN A 69 -14.46 5.15 -23.67
N ASN A 70 -13.86 3.98 -23.87
CA ASN A 70 -14.54 2.69 -23.76
C ASN A 70 -14.03 1.97 -22.53
N PHE A 71 -14.68 2.19 -21.39
CA PHE A 71 -14.36 1.49 -20.14
C PHE A 71 -15.65 0.86 -19.59
N TYR A 72 -15.95 -0.33 -20.09
CA TYR A 72 -17.25 -0.99 -19.89
C TYR A 72 -17.56 -1.33 -18.43
N GLU A 73 -16.53 -1.42 -17.60
CA GLU A 73 -16.63 -1.56 -16.15
C GLU A 73 -17.32 -0.37 -15.48
N PHE A 74 -17.38 0.79 -16.14
CA PHE A 74 -17.97 2.03 -15.63
C PHE A 74 -19.22 2.49 -16.39
N GLY A 75 -19.56 1.84 -17.51
CA GLY A 75 -20.77 2.11 -18.28
C GLY A 75 -20.58 1.85 -19.78
N VAL A 76 -21.65 2.03 -20.56
CA VAL A 76 -21.67 1.72 -22.00
C VAL A 76 -21.58 2.97 -22.88
N ASP A 77 -21.96 4.12 -22.35
CA ASP A 77 -21.84 5.40 -23.03
C ASP A 77 -20.39 5.91 -22.93
N LYS A 78 -19.99 6.71 -23.92
CA LYS A 78 -18.61 7.19 -24.06
C LYS A 78 -18.15 8.09 -22.92
N SER A 79 -19.11 8.75 -22.28
CA SER A 79 -18.94 9.65 -21.15
C SER A 79 -18.99 8.95 -19.80
N ASP A 80 -19.45 7.70 -19.71
CA ASP A 80 -19.63 7.00 -18.43
C ASP A 80 -18.34 6.82 -17.61
N PRO A 81 -17.16 6.60 -18.23
CA PRO A 81 -15.90 6.45 -17.48
C PRO A 81 -15.27 7.75 -16.97
N ALA A 82 -15.81 8.91 -17.34
CA ALA A 82 -15.15 10.21 -17.23
C ALA A 82 -15.42 10.93 -15.89
#